data_AF-A0A9Q6MW54-F1
#
_entry.id   AF-A0A9Q6MW54-F1
#
_cell.length_a   1.000
_cell.length_b   1.000
_cell.length_c   1.000
_cell.angle_alpha   90.00
_cell.angle_beta   90.00
_cell.angle_gamma   90.00
#
_symmetry.space_group_name_H-M   'P 1'
#
loop_
_entity.id
_entity.type
_entity.pdbx_description
1 polymer ?
#
loop_
_entity_poly.entity_id
_entity_poly.type
_entity_poly.pdbx_seq_one_letter_code
_entity_poly.pdbx_strand_id
1 'polypeptide(L)'
;MRKLFAHDLFNLFFIAFCYMVLITLTLFVFDIFEVKTTGSVFLETLSSITIFKIFNNTLFNGLFTLFLIISFVLVVYKSLDLYIKKR
;
A
#
# COMPACT_ATOMS: atom_id res chain seq x y z
N MET A 1 -5.72 -17.61 -19.96
CA MET A 1 -5.35 -17.37 -18.56
C MET A 1 -4.49 -16.11 -18.31
N ARG A 2 -3.50 -15.75 -19.16
CA ARG A 2 -2.68 -14.52 -18.96
C ARG A 2 -3.49 -13.21 -18.87
N LYS A 3 -4.53 -13.06 -19.70
CA LYS A 3 -5.42 -11.88 -19.67
C LYS A 3 -6.21 -11.77 -18.35
N LEU A 4 -6.60 -12.90 -17.76
CA LEU A 4 -7.35 -12.96 -16.51
C LEU A 4 -6.46 -12.63 -15.31
N PHE A 5 -5.20 -13.08 -15.33
CA PHE A 5 -4.20 -12.71 -14.32
C PHE A 5 -3.93 -11.21 -14.30
N ALA A 6 -3.64 -10.60 -15.45
CA ALA A 6 -3.35 -9.17 -15.53
C ALA A 6 -4.56 -8.33 -15.11
N HIS A 7 -5.77 -8.73 -15.50
CA HIS A 7 -7.01 -8.07 -15.10
C HIS A 7 -7.25 -8.15 -13.59
N ASP A 8 -7.11 -9.34 -12.98
CA ASP A 8 -7.26 -9.52 -11.53
C ASP A 8 -6.25 -8.70 -10.74
N LEU A 9 -4.98 -8.71 -11.19
CA LEU A 9 -3.90 -7.98 -10.53
C LEU A 9 -4.10 -6.46 -10.61
N PHE A 10 -4.56 -5.98 -11.77
CA PHE A 10 -4.91 -4.57 -11.96
C PHE A 10 -6.09 -4.15 -11.08
N ASN A 11 -7.10 -5.03 -10.95
CA ASN A 11 -8.26 -4.76 -10.10
C ASN A 11 -7.87 -4.71 -8.61
N LEU A 12 -7.06 -5.68 -8.15
CA LEU A 12 -6.50 -5.70 -6.79
C LEU A 12 -5.62 -4.48 -6.51
N PHE A 13 -4.79 -4.08 -7.47
CA PHE A 13 -3.97 -2.89 -7.39
C PHE A 13 -4.83 -1.63 -7.27
N PHE A 14 -5.88 -1.51 -8.08
CA PHE A 14 -6.80 -0.37 -8.05
C PHE A 14 -7.54 -0.28 -6.71
N ILE A 15 -8.02 -1.39 -6.17
CA ILE A 15 -8.65 -1.45 -4.85
C ILE A 15 -7.65 -1.00 -3.77
N ALA A 16 -6.43 -1.54 -3.77
CA ALA A 16 -5.38 -1.15 -2.82
C ALA A 16 -5.04 0.35 -2.94
N PHE A 17 -5.04 0.90 -4.15
CA PHE A 17 -4.80 2.32 -4.40
C PHE A 17 -5.94 3.18 -3.84
N CYS A 18 -7.21 2.81 -4.08
CA CYS A 18 -8.36 3.49 -3.48
C CYS A 18 -8.29 3.51 -1.95
N TYR A 19 -7.94 2.38 -1.32
CA TYR A 19 -7.73 2.33 0.12
C TYR A 19 -6.58 3.23 0.58
N MET A 20 -5.46 3.25 -0.16
CA MET A 20 -4.36 4.16 0.14
C MET A 20 -4.83 5.62 0.13
N VAL A 21 -5.61 6.03 -0.87
CA VAL A 21 -6.15 7.40 -0.96
C VAL A 21 -7.06 7.72 0.24
N LEU A 22 -7.97 6.82 0.61
CA LEU A 22 -8.87 7.01 1.76
C LEU A 22 -8.09 7.13 3.08
N ILE A 23 -7.09 6.28 3.30
CA ILE A 23 -6.24 6.32 4.50
C ILE A 23 -5.42 7.61 4.52
N THR A 24 -4.89 8.03 3.36
CA THR A 24 -4.14 9.28 3.19
C THR A 24 -4.99 10.48 3.57
N LEU A 25 -6.23 10.56 3.06
CA LEU A 25 -7.17 11.63 3.40
C LEU A 25 -7.51 11.64 4.90
N THR A 26 -7.73 10.46 5.47
CA THR A 26 -8.04 10.33 6.91
C THR A 26 -6.88 10.80 7.78
N LEU A 27 -5.65 10.42 7.43
CA LEU A 27 -4.45 10.86 8.15
C LEU A 27 -4.19 12.34 7.97
N PHE A 28 -4.45 12.90 6.78
CA PHE A 28 -4.37 14.33 6.55
C PHE A 28 -5.35 15.11 7.43
N VAL A 29 -6.57 14.60 7.59
CA VAL A 29 -7.55 15.18 8.54
C VAL A 29 -7.01 15.10 9.97
N PHE A 30 -6.49 13.97 10.43
CA PHE A 30 -5.91 13.86 11.77
C PHE A 30 -4.69 14.77 11.99
N ASP A 31 -3.87 14.96 10.97
CA ASP A 31 -2.70 15.86 11.00
C ASP A 31 -3.14 17.32 11.16
N ILE A 32 -4.22 17.75 10.48
CA ILE A 32 -4.83 19.09 10.66
C ILE A 32 -5.30 19.31 12.11
N PHE A 33 -5.77 18.26 12.76
CA PHE A 33 -6.24 18.32 14.16
C PHE A 33 -5.13 18.00 15.18
N GLU A 34 -3.87 17.86 14.75
CA GLU A 34 -2.70 17.48 15.57
C GLU A 34 -2.90 16.18 16.39
N VAL A 35 -3.78 15.28 15.92
CA VAL A 35 -4.10 14.03 16.61
C VAL A 35 -3.07 12.97 16.25
N LYS A 36 -2.14 12.70 17.16
CA LYS A 36 -1.19 11.59 17.03
C LYS A 36 -1.86 10.26 17.35
N THR A 37 -1.94 9.37 16.36
CA THR A 37 -2.48 8.02 16.53
C THR A 37 -1.35 7.00 16.55
N THR A 38 -1.58 5.82 17.14
CA THR A 38 -0.62 4.70 17.06
C THR A 38 -0.33 4.31 15.61
N GLY A 39 -1.32 4.46 14.72
CA GLY A 39 -1.16 4.26 13.28
C GLY A 39 -0.24 5.29 12.62
N SER A 40 -0.29 6.57 13.00
CA SER A 40 0.61 7.58 12.45
C SER A 40 2.07 7.34 12.88
N VAL A 41 2.30 6.96 14.14
CA VAL A 41 3.64 6.57 14.64
C VAL A 41 4.19 5.34 13.89
N PHE A 42 3.35 4.34 13.63
CA PHE A 42 3.73 3.20 12.81
C PHE A 42 4.14 3.61 11.38
N LEU A 43 3.43 4.54 10.76
CA LEU A 43 3.78 5.02 9.42
C LEU A 43 5.07 5.86 9.42
N GLU A 44 5.32 6.67 10.44
CA GLU A 44 6.60 7.38 10.58
C GLU A 44 7.78 6.41 10.74
N THR A 45 7.61 5.35 11.54
CA THR A 45 8.65 4.32 11.66
C THR A 45 8.84 3.57 10.34
N LEU A 46 7.77 3.26 9.61
CA LEU A 46 7.85 2.69 8.26
C LEU A 46 8.51 3.64 7.25
N SER A 47 8.39 4.96 7.46
CA SER A 47 9.06 5.98 6.65
C SER A 47 10.59 5.83 6.70
N SER A 48 11.13 5.37 7.83
CA SER A 48 12.59 5.21 8.01
C SER A 48 13.21 4.16 7.09
N ILE A 49 12.43 3.14 6.69
CA ILE A 49 12.85 2.08 5.76
C ILE A 49 12.49 2.38 4.31
N THR A 50 11.91 3.55 4.04
CA THR A 50 11.43 3.95 2.71
C THR A 50 12.61 4.30 1.81
N ILE A 51 12.81 3.54 0.73
CA ILE A 51 13.91 3.74 -0.22
C ILE A 51 13.70 5.00 -1.07
N PHE A 52 12.45 5.29 -1.46
CA PHE A 52 12.08 6.44 -2.27
C PHE A 52 11.26 7.45 -1.45
N LYS A 53 11.91 8.53 -1.00
CA LYS A 53 11.23 9.64 -0.32
C LYS A 53 10.60 10.58 -1.35
N ILE A 54 9.44 10.19 -1.86
CA ILE A 54 8.71 10.93 -2.89
C ILE A 54 7.95 12.12 -2.29
N PHE A 55 7.48 11.98 -1.06
CA PHE A 55 6.68 13.00 -0.37
C PHE A 55 7.54 13.78 0.63
N ASN A 56 7.22 15.05 0.84
CA ASN A 56 7.87 15.88 1.85
C ASN A 56 7.46 15.48 3.29
N ASN A 57 6.29 14.84 3.45
CA ASN A 57 5.80 14.36 4.74
C ASN A 57 6.19 12.89 4.96
N THR A 58 6.75 12.60 6.13
CA THR A 58 7.21 11.27 6.56
C THR A 58 6.07 10.25 6.62
N LEU A 59 4.87 10.64 7.06
CA LEU A 59 3.69 9.78 7.11
C LEU A 59 3.32 9.25 5.73
N PHE A 60 3.29 10.14 4.73
CA PHE A 60 2.95 9.75 3.36
C PHE A 60 4.00 8.84 2.73
N ASN A 61 5.29 9.05 3.02
CA ASN A 61 6.35 8.12 2.62
C ASN A 61 6.16 6.74 3.27
N GLY A 62 5.80 6.68 4.56
CA GLY A 62 5.47 5.42 5.22
C GLY A 62 4.26 4.72 4.61
N LEU A 63 3.21 5.47 4.31
CA LEU A 63 1.99 4.97 3.65
C LEU A 63 2.29 4.41 2.25
N PHE A 64 3.15 5.09 1.50
CA PHE A 64 3.60 4.64 0.20
C PHE A 64 4.41 3.35 0.29
N THR A 65 5.30 3.24 1.28
CA THR A 65 6.05 2.00 1.53
C THR A 65 5.14 0.85 1.91
N LEU A 66 4.14 1.09 2.77
CA LEU A 66 3.13 0.09 3.12
C LEU A 66 2.40 -0.42 1.88
N PHE A 67 2.00 0.49 1.00
CA PHE A 67 1.33 0.15 -0.25
C PHE A 67 2.20 -0.70 -1.18
N LEU A 68 3.49 -0.38 -1.30
CA LEU A 68 4.42 -1.19 -2.10
C LEU A 68 4.56 -2.60 -1.53
N ILE A 69 4.68 -2.73 -0.20
CA ILE A 69 4.76 -4.03 0.48
C ILE A 69 3.50 -4.85 0.21
N ILE A 70 2.32 -4.27 0.43
CA ILE A 70 1.03 -4.96 0.20
C ILE A 70 0.90 -5.36 -1.27
N SER A 71 1.19 -4.44 -2.20
CA SER A 71 1.12 -4.72 -3.64
C SER A 71 2.06 -5.86 -4.02
N PHE A 72 3.28 -5.88 -3.50
CA PHE A 72 4.25 -6.96 -3.74
C PHE A 72 3.74 -8.30 -3.20
N VAL A 73 3.22 -8.34 -1.97
CA VAL A 73 2.64 -9.55 -1.36
C VAL A 73 1.47 -10.07 -2.21
N LEU A 74 0.60 -9.19 -2.70
CA LEU A 74 -0.52 -9.57 -3.57
C LEU A 74 -0.03 -10.18 -4.89
N VAL A 75 1.02 -9.62 -5.50
CA VAL A 75 1.62 -10.17 -6.72
C VAL A 75 2.19 -11.57 -6.46
N VAL A 76 2.94 -11.74 -5.37
CA VAL A 76 3.51 -13.04 -4.99
C VAL A 76 2.40 -14.07 -4.74
N TYR A 77 1.38 -13.70 -3.96
CA TYR A 77 0.25 -14.57 -3.65
C TYR A 77 -0.48 -15.02 -4.91
N LYS A 78 -0.83 -14.08 -5.80
CA LYS A 78 -1.55 -14.43 -7.04
C LYS A 78 -0.67 -15.25 -7.99
N SER A 79 0.64 -15.01 -8.00
CA SER A 79 1.60 -15.81 -8.78
C SER A 79 1.69 -17.26 -8.26
N LEU A 80 1.66 -17.46 -6.95
CA LEU A 80 1.64 -18.78 -6.32
C LEU A 80 0.31 -19.52 -6.60
N ASP A 81 -0.84 -18.85 -6.46
CA ASP A 81 -2.16 -19.44 -6.78
C ASP A 81 -2.21 -19.96 -8.22
N LEU A 82 -1.66 -19.18 -9.17
CA LEU A 82 -1.55 -19.59 -10.57
C LEU A 82 -0.60 -20.75 -10.81
N TYR A 83 0.52 -20.80 -10.08
CA TYR A 83 1.45 -21.92 -10.19
C TYR A 83 0.80 -23.22 -9.70
N ILE A 84 0.08 -23.16 -8.58
CA ILE A 84 -0.61 -24.32 -7.98
C ILE A 84 -1.75 -24.80 -8.89
N LYS A 85 -2.60 -23.91 -9.40
CA LYS A 85 -3.72 -24.27 -10.30
C LYS A 85 -3.30 -24.87 -11.64
N LYS A 86 -2.05 -24.68 -12.05
CA LYS A 86 -1.53 -25.18 -13.32
C LYS A 86 -0.90 -26.58 -13.19
N ARG A 87 -0.79 -27.10 -11.97
CA ARG A 87 -0.36 -28.45 -11.63
C ARG A 87 -1.58 -29.34 -11.38
#